data_AF-A0A0Q8CE09-F1
#
_entry.id   AF-A0A0Q8CE09-F1
#
_cell.length_a   1.000
_cell.length_b   1.000
_cell.length_c   1.000
_cell.angle_alpha   90.00
_cell.angle_beta   90.00
_cell.angle_gamma   90.00
#
_symmetry.space_group_name_H-M   'P 1'
#
loop_
_entity.id
_entity.type
_entity.pdbx_description
1 polymer ?
#
loop_
_entity_poly.entity_id
_entity_poly.type
_entity_poly.pdbx_seq_one_letter_code
_entity_poly.pdbx_strand_id
1 'polypeptide(L)'
;MRSEDDLRRQLLDDATRSTYTDAAHTIDVSQVIRRTRGRRRTRMLLASSGTALALAGIAVTAAFGVPALTEQSTTPPPFAETTTPTPEPSPTPTPTPTSTPSVAAVEIPSDCSGIYTTDWTSDFNGLVLNPERPGDDSQKYAALDDVFGPTLEANSKLGCLWASADPGADEVGLRTEVASLTPELQDSLIEHAKASGYTCTNELGGTRCNIQSEAEVAPDEARSGTTHFFRDGIWVSTWWLRINPPGYTEDIEKALFGAATEPPASAVEIPTDCSGIYTKDWTPEMGGLALNPAWLDGLEDRGPADEPIAYLLYENMRLSCSWTNPDGPRDSRLRDDLAGVGTVIAALTPEQTDTALALLNQSGPSCVDEIGGVRCDSEVEDCAVLADDGGCAADQDYMHGESHIIRDGIWIASTWSVVHPDGYTDDIEAAIFGASEPPEATEE
;
A
#
# COMPACT_ATOMS: atom_id res chain seq x y z
N MET A 1 20.68 25.13 36.91
CA MET A 1 20.90 24.26 35.74
C MET A 1 22.09 23.38 36.05
N ARG A 2 21.96 22.05 35.93
CA ARG A 2 23.12 21.14 36.06
C ARG A 2 24.04 21.36 34.86
N SER A 3 25.35 21.27 35.07
CA SER A 3 26.30 21.38 33.96
C SER A 3 26.17 20.18 33.03
N GLU A 4 26.53 20.35 31.75
CA GLU A 4 26.55 19.25 30.78
C GLU A 4 27.41 18.07 31.27
N ASP A 5 28.50 18.36 32.00
CA ASP A 5 29.36 17.36 32.62
C ASP A 5 28.67 16.57 33.74
N ASP A 6 27.75 17.20 34.48
CA ASP A 6 26.98 16.51 35.51
C ASP A 6 25.90 15.59 34.91
N LEU A 7 25.26 16.03 33.83
CA LEU A 7 24.34 15.19 33.03
C LEU A 7 25.07 13.98 32.43
N ARG A 8 26.28 14.20 31.91
CA ARG A 8 27.11 13.15 31.32
C ARG A 8 27.60 12.16 32.36
N ARG A 9 27.98 12.63 33.56
CA ARG A 9 28.31 11.75 34.69
C ARG A 9 27.11 10.93 35.15
N GLN A 10 25.93 11.55 35.23
CA GLN A 10 24.72 10.86 35.66
C GLN A 10 24.28 9.76 34.68
N LEU A 11 24.33 10.04 33.37
CA LEU A 11 24.04 9.04 32.33
C LEU A 11 25.00 7.84 32.35
N LEU A 12 26.28 8.09 32.63
CA LEU A 12 27.27 7.02 32.77
C LEU A 12 27.00 6.17 34.01
N ASP A 13 26.65 6.81 35.13
CA ASP A 13 26.38 6.13 36.39
C ASP A 13 25.12 5.25 36.30
N ASP A 14 24.06 5.74 35.65
CA ASP A 14 22.82 5.00 35.38
C ASP A 14 23.05 3.83 34.40
N ALA A 15 23.87 4.03 33.37
CA ALA A 15 24.23 2.96 32.43
C ALA A 15 25.02 1.82 33.09
N THR A 16 25.89 2.14 34.06
CA THR A 16 26.61 1.11 34.84
C THR A 16 25.73 0.38 35.86
N ARG A 17 24.59 0.97 36.26
CA ARG A 17 23.71 0.40 37.29
C ARG A 17 22.60 -0.47 36.72
N SER A 18 22.35 -0.39 35.41
CA SER A 18 21.42 -1.26 34.69
C SER A 18 22.10 -2.57 34.28
N THR A 19 22.25 -3.49 35.23
CA THR A 19 22.48 -4.91 34.91
C THR A 19 21.16 -5.64 35.03
N TYR A 20 20.52 -5.89 33.88
CA TYR A 20 19.39 -6.81 33.78
C TYR A 20 19.94 -8.24 33.74
N THR A 21 19.90 -8.94 34.87
CA THR A 21 20.16 -10.38 34.93
C THR A 21 18.85 -11.13 34.79
N ASP A 22 18.61 -11.67 33.60
CA ASP A 22 17.72 -12.82 33.41
C ASP A 22 18.59 -14.04 33.09
N ALA A 23 18.22 -15.19 33.65
CA ALA A 23 19.08 -16.37 33.82
C ALA A 23 19.38 -17.16 32.53
N ALA A 24 19.09 -16.61 31.35
CA ALA A 24 19.31 -17.31 30.08
C ALA A 24 20.22 -16.57 29.08
N HIS A 25 20.37 -15.25 29.11
CA HIS A 25 21.18 -14.54 28.10
C HIS A 25 21.98 -13.36 28.65
N THR A 26 23.31 -13.50 28.67
CA THR A 26 24.24 -12.40 28.97
C THR A 26 24.48 -11.59 27.69
N ILE A 27 23.71 -10.52 27.48
CA ILE A 27 24.00 -9.57 26.40
C ILE A 27 25.05 -8.57 26.90
N ASP A 28 26.25 -8.63 26.33
CA ASP A 28 27.30 -7.64 26.57
C ASP A 28 26.95 -6.32 25.89
N VAL A 29 26.36 -5.40 26.66
CA VAL A 29 25.95 -4.04 26.23
C VAL A 29 27.14 -3.26 25.63
N SER A 30 28.39 -3.59 26.00
CA SER A 30 29.57 -2.93 25.43
C SER A 30 29.82 -3.33 23.96
N GLN A 31 29.39 -4.53 23.53
CA GLN A 31 29.45 -4.93 22.12
C GLN A 31 28.40 -4.22 21.26
N VAL A 32 27.21 -3.98 21.79
CA VAL A 32 26.13 -3.25 21.08
C VAL A 32 26.53 -1.79 20.82
N ILE A 33 27.18 -1.14 21.80
CA ILE A 33 27.70 0.22 21.66
C ILE A 33 28.88 0.29 20.66
N ARG A 34 29.70 -0.77 20.55
CA ARG A 34 30.77 -0.83 19.53
C ARG A 34 30.22 -1.02 18.11
N ARG A 35 29.18 -1.83 17.92
CA ARG A 35 28.54 -2.04 16.60
C ARG A 35 27.83 -0.78 16.08
N THR A 36 27.19 0.00 16.95
CA THR A 36 26.50 1.23 16.56
C THR A 36 27.46 2.39 16.24
N ARG A 37 28.61 2.48 16.92
CA ARG A 37 29.64 3.48 16.61
C ARG A 37 30.45 3.18 15.34
N GLY A 38 30.58 1.91 14.95
CA GLY A 38 31.23 1.50 13.69
C GLY A 38 30.43 1.88 12.44
N ARG A 39 29.09 1.76 12.46
CA ARG A 39 28.23 2.08 11.31
C ARG A 39 28.02 3.58 11.06
N ARG A 40 28.14 4.43 12.08
CA ARG A 40 27.91 5.90 11.93
C ARG A 40 29.09 6.65 11.30
N ARG A 41 30.33 6.16 11.38
CA ARG A 41 31.49 6.85 10.76
C ARG A 41 31.59 6.62 9.25
N THR A 42 31.08 5.52 8.72
CA THR A 42 31.14 5.24 7.27
C THR A 42 30.03 5.93 6.48
N ARG A 43 28.87 6.22 7.10
CA ARG A 43 27.76 6.96 6.45
C ARG A 43 27.90 8.48 6.50
N MET A 44 28.67 9.05 7.45
CA MET A 44 28.94 10.49 7.50
C MET A 44 30.07 10.98 6.59
N LEU A 45 30.86 10.07 5.98
CA LEU A 45 31.94 10.45 5.05
C LEU A 45 31.56 10.35 3.56
N LEU A 46 30.34 9.93 3.23
CA LEU A 46 29.81 9.89 1.86
C LEU A 46 28.69 10.92 1.59
N ALA A 47 28.24 11.66 2.62
CA ALA A 47 27.22 12.70 2.51
C ALA A 47 27.78 14.14 2.65
N SER A 48 29.10 14.31 2.63
CA SER A 48 29.77 15.63 2.73
C SER A 48 30.62 15.96 1.48
N SER A 49 30.25 15.42 0.32
CA SER A 49 30.91 15.63 -0.98
C SER A 49 29.93 16.06 -2.07
N GLY A 50 28.85 16.77 -1.72
CA GLY A 50 27.79 17.15 -2.67
C GLY A 50 27.25 18.57 -2.53
N THR A 51 27.81 19.40 -1.63
CA THR A 51 27.26 20.73 -1.32
C THR A 51 28.36 21.79 -1.21
N ALA A 52 29.24 21.85 -2.21
CA ALA A 52 30.24 22.92 -2.34
C ALA A 52 30.48 23.36 -3.80
N LEU A 53 29.56 23.04 -4.73
CA LEU A 53 29.70 23.35 -6.16
C LEU A 53 28.38 23.83 -6.80
N ALA A 54 27.59 24.62 -6.06
CA ALA A 54 26.38 25.29 -6.59
C ALA A 54 26.23 26.76 -6.15
N LEU A 55 27.30 27.39 -5.66
CA LEU A 55 27.34 28.82 -5.28
C LEU A 55 28.51 29.57 -5.94
N ALA A 56 28.86 29.22 -7.18
CA ALA A 56 29.87 29.90 -7.98
C ALA A 56 29.44 30.05 -9.46
N GLY A 57 28.17 30.42 -9.70
CA GLY A 57 27.60 30.41 -11.05
C GLY A 57 26.69 31.58 -11.44
N ILE A 58 26.58 32.66 -10.67
CA ILE A 58 25.81 33.86 -11.08
C ILE A 58 26.49 35.12 -10.52
N ALA A 59 27.54 35.62 -11.19
CA ALA A 59 28.03 37.00 -10.98
C ALA A 59 29.08 37.48 -12.01
N VAL A 60 28.96 37.22 -13.32
CA VAL A 60 29.70 38.02 -14.33
C VAL A 60 28.96 38.04 -15.67
N THR A 61 28.11 39.05 -15.89
CA THR A 61 27.89 39.66 -17.23
C THR A 61 27.15 40.99 -17.04
N ALA A 62 27.87 41.99 -16.53
CA ALA A 62 27.43 43.38 -16.55
C ALA A 62 28.66 44.30 -16.67
N ALA A 63 29.32 44.30 -17.82
CA ALA A 63 30.18 45.38 -18.30
C ALA A 63 30.74 44.97 -19.68
N PHE A 64 30.28 45.63 -20.73
CA PHE A 64 31.04 46.16 -21.88
C PHE A 64 30.04 46.43 -23.00
N GLY A 65 29.82 47.71 -23.29
CA GLY A 65 28.86 48.18 -24.27
C GLY A 65 29.47 48.57 -25.62
N VAL A 66 28.56 48.70 -26.61
CA VAL A 66 28.51 49.69 -27.72
C VAL A 66 29.63 49.55 -28.80
N PRO A 67 29.46 49.84 -30.13
CA PRO A 67 28.42 50.64 -30.83
C PRO A 67 27.78 50.04 -32.11
N ALA A 68 26.85 50.85 -32.63
CA ALA A 68 26.15 50.79 -33.92
C ALA A 68 27.00 51.16 -35.17
N LEU A 69 26.31 51.10 -36.34
CA LEU A 69 26.68 51.47 -37.73
C LEU A 69 27.33 50.30 -38.52
N THR A 70 26.99 49.99 -39.77
CA THR A 70 26.46 50.79 -40.88
C THR A 70 25.92 49.87 -42.00
N GLU A 71 25.09 50.47 -42.85
CA GLU A 71 24.58 50.06 -44.18
C GLU A 71 25.54 49.24 -45.08
N GLN A 72 25.04 48.37 -45.98
CA GLN A 72 24.80 48.69 -47.40
C GLN A 72 24.57 47.45 -48.31
N SER A 73 23.67 47.65 -49.29
CA SER A 73 23.68 47.16 -50.69
C SER A 73 23.38 45.70 -51.07
N THR A 74 22.14 45.53 -51.57
CA THR A 74 21.73 45.10 -52.93
C THR A 74 22.37 43.89 -53.62
N THR A 75 21.53 42.94 -54.08
CA THR A 75 21.23 42.63 -55.50
C THR A 75 20.22 41.43 -55.61
N PRO A 76 19.27 41.40 -56.59
CA PRO A 76 18.13 40.46 -56.63
C PRO A 76 18.28 39.35 -57.73
N PRO A 77 17.21 38.62 -58.16
CA PRO A 77 16.99 37.15 -58.07
C PRO A 77 17.07 36.46 -59.48
N PRO A 78 16.38 35.35 -59.86
CA PRO A 78 15.71 34.22 -59.17
C PRO A 78 16.11 32.82 -59.75
N PHE A 79 15.67 31.71 -59.14
CA PHE A 79 15.19 30.55 -59.91
C PHE A 79 14.01 29.89 -59.18
N ALA A 80 12.93 29.71 -59.92
CA ALA A 80 11.68 29.12 -59.49
C ALA A 80 11.72 27.60 -59.68
N GLU A 81 11.36 26.86 -58.64
CA GLU A 81 10.97 25.45 -58.78
C GLU A 81 9.47 25.33 -58.48
N THR A 82 8.77 24.83 -59.49
CA THR A 82 7.34 24.60 -59.55
C THR A 82 6.94 23.50 -58.57
N THR A 83 6.06 23.83 -57.63
CA THR A 83 5.45 22.86 -56.70
C THR A 83 4.33 22.09 -57.39
N THR A 84 4.41 20.76 -57.30
CA THR A 84 3.33 19.83 -57.66
C THR A 84 2.27 19.82 -56.53
N PRO A 85 0.96 19.94 -56.83
CA PRO A 85 -0.06 19.90 -55.79
C PRO A 85 -0.28 18.48 -55.27
N THR A 86 -0.02 18.28 -53.98
CA THR A 86 -0.39 17.07 -53.22
C THR A 86 -1.91 17.05 -53.01
N PRO A 87 -2.60 15.91 -53.20
CA PRO A 87 -4.05 15.81 -52.99
C PRO A 87 -4.43 16.05 -51.52
N GLU A 88 -5.46 16.87 -51.34
CA GLU A 88 -6.07 17.24 -50.07
C GLU A 88 -6.76 16.01 -49.42
N PRO A 89 -6.45 15.67 -48.16
CA PRO A 89 -7.08 14.53 -47.49
C PRO A 89 -8.56 14.85 -47.19
N SER A 90 -9.41 13.87 -47.49
CA SER A 90 -10.84 13.87 -47.18
C SER A 90 -11.10 14.12 -45.69
N PRO A 91 -12.10 14.94 -45.31
CA PRO A 91 -12.38 15.24 -43.91
C PRO A 91 -12.87 13.96 -43.20
N THR A 92 -12.08 13.53 -42.21
CA THR A 92 -12.46 12.48 -41.26
C THR A 92 -13.67 12.96 -40.46
N PRO A 93 -14.73 12.14 -40.28
CA PRO A 93 -15.89 12.54 -39.50
C PRO A 93 -15.49 12.83 -38.05
N THR A 94 -15.79 14.05 -37.59
CA THR A 94 -15.62 14.43 -36.18
C THR A 94 -16.52 13.56 -35.32
N PRO A 95 -16.00 12.87 -34.29
CA PRO A 95 -16.82 12.07 -33.40
C PRO A 95 -17.84 12.99 -32.72
N THR A 96 -19.11 12.58 -32.73
CA THR A 96 -20.16 13.25 -31.97
C THR A 96 -19.84 13.05 -30.49
N PRO A 97 -19.82 14.11 -29.66
CA PRO A 97 -19.51 13.96 -28.24
C PRO A 97 -20.57 13.08 -27.58
N THR A 98 -20.15 11.91 -27.11
CA THR A 98 -20.96 11.05 -26.25
C THR A 98 -21.29 11.84 -24.99
N SER A 99 -22.57 12.01 -24.69
CA SER A 99 -23.02 12.67 -23.46
C SER A 99 -22.50 11.89 -22.26
N THR A 100 -21.55 12.46 -21.53
CA THR A 100 -21.07 11.91 -20.27
C THR A 100 -22.25 11.80 -19.30
N PRO A 101 -22.49 10.63 -18.68
CA PRO A 101 -23.55 10.52 -17.68
C PRO A 101 -23.30 11.54 -16.57
N SER A 102 -24.32 12.36 -16.30
CA SER A 102 -24.30 13.26 -15.14
C SER A 102 -24.39 12.39 -13.89
N VAL A 103 -23.27 12.21 -13.20
CA VAL A 103 -23.25 11.59 -11.87
C VAL A 103 -24.19 12.41 -10.97
N ALA A 104 -25.10 11.74 -10.28
CA ALA A 104 -25.97 12.42 -9.32
C ALA A 104 -25.09 13.05 -8.24
N ALA A 105 -25.29 14.34 -7.97
CA ALA A 105 -24.52 15.02 -6.93
C ALA A 105 -24.76 14.34 -5.58
N VAL A 106 -23.68 14.00 -4.88
CA VAL A 106 -23.72 13.45 -3.52
C VAL A 106 -24.26 14.53 -2.57
N GLU A 107 -25.29 14.21 -1.80
CA GLU A 107 -25.90 15.14 -0.86
C GLU A 107 -25.16 15.09 0.48
N ILE A 108 -24.53 16.22 0.89
CA ILE A 108 -23.90 16.33 2.20
C ILE A 108 -25.00 16.59 3.25
N PRO A 109 -25.11 15.75 4.30
CA PRO A 109 -26.07 15.96 5.37
C PRO A 109 -25.92 17.32 6.05
N SER A 110 -27.02 17.88 6.53
CA SER A 110 -27.01 19.14 7.27
C SER A 110 -26.57 19.00 8.74
N ASP A 111 -26.45 17.77 9.24
CA ASP A 111 -26.13 17.45 10.63
C ASP A 111 -25.06 16.36 10.70
N CYS A 112 -24.19 16.45 11.71
CA CYS A 112 -23.07 15.53 11.90
C CYS A 112 -23.49 14.09 12.20
N SER A 113 -24.66 13.86 12.79
CA SER A 113 -25.16 12.49 12.94
C SER A 113 -25.44 11.80 11.60
N GLY A 114 -25.70 12.59 10.54
CA GLY A 114 -26.03 12.08 9.21
C GLY A 114 -24.83 11.56 8.42
N ILE A 115 -23.60 11.84 8.84
CA ILE A 115 -22.39 11.34 8.18
C ILE A 115 -21.89 10.02 8.78
N TYR A 116 -22.66 9.37 9.65
CA TYR A 116 -22.29 8.07 10.23
C TYR A 116 -23.40 7.05 9.98
N THR A 117 -23.02 5.80 9.71
CA THR A 117 -23.96 4.67 9.74
C THR A 117 -23.91 3.91 11.07
N THR A 118 -22.88 4.18 11.88
CA THR A 118 -22.62 3.57 13.18
C THR A 118 -22.73 4.60 14.31
N ASP A 119 -23.20 4.18 15.49
CA ASP A 119 -23.12 4.99 16.71
C ASP A 119 -21.74 4.82 17.35
N TRP A 120 -20.87 5.81 17.15
CA TRP A 120 -19.49 5.80 17.64
C TRP A 120 -19.34 6.18 19.12
N THR A 121 -20.43 6.48 19.83
CA THR A 121 -20.37 7.00 21.20
C THR A 121 -19.62 6.07 22.15
N SER A 122 -19.73 4.75 21.97
CA SER A 122 -19.01 3.75 22.78
C SER A 122 -17.51 3.77 22.53
N ASP A 123 -17.10 3.94 21.28
CA ASP A 123 -15.71 3.83 20.83
C ASP A 123 -14.90 5.08 21.19
N PHE A 124 -15.57 6.22 21.28
CA PHE A 124 -14.96 7.49 21.65
C PHE A 124 -14.81 7.73 23.16
N ASN A 125 -15.01 6.71 24.02
CA ASN A 125 -14.63 6.74 25.45
C ASN A 125 -15.04 8.01 26.23
N GLY A 126 -16.24 8.53 25.98
CA GLY A 126 -16.78 9.71 26.67
C GLY A 126 -16.54 11.05 25.97
N LEU A 127 -15.95 11.06 24.77
CA LEU A 127 -16.12 12.22 23.89
C LEU A 127 -17.58 12.31 23.45
N VAL A 128 -18.01 13.54 23.20
CA VAL A 128 -19.34 13.89 22.74
C VAL A 128 -19.23 14.45 21.34
N LEU A 129 -20.19 14.13 20.48
CA LEU A 129 -20.30 14.76 19.17
C LEU A 129 -20.84 16.18 19.33
N ASN A 130 -20.08 17.15 18.82
CA ASN A 130 -20.38 18.58 18.82
C ASN A 130 -20.80 19.13 20.20
N PRO A 131 -19.95 19.00 21.24
CA PRO A 131 -20.28 19.52 22.56
C PRO A 131 -20.42 21.05 22.51
N GLU A 132 -21.40 21.59 23.24
CA GLU A 132 -21.59 23.04 23.36
C GLU A 132 -20.43 23.64 24.18
N ARG A 133 -19.57 24.43 23.53
CA ARG A 133 -18.37 25.01 24.16
C ARG A 133 -18.32 26.53 23.97
N PRO A 134 -18.45 27.33 25.04
CA PRO A 134 -18.36 28.78 24.95
C PRO A 134 -16.94 29.25 24.60
N GLY A 135 -16.78 29.96 23.47
CA GLY A 135 -15.52 30.59 23.09
C GLY A 135 -14.48 29.66 22.45
N ASP A 136 -14.89 28.48 21.99
CA ASP A 136 -14.01 27.56 21.29
C ASP A 136 -13.87 27.97 19.82
N ASP A 137 -12.83 28.75 19.51
CA ASP A 137 -12.30 28.91 18.15
C ASP A 137 -11.57 27.60 17.74
N SER A 138 -12.29 26.47 17.81
CA SER A 138 -11.84 25.09 17.50
C SER A 138 -11.29 24.91 16.07
N GLN A 139 -11.17 26.01 15.31
CA GLN A 139 -10.26 26.20 14.18
C GLN A 139 -8.85 25.64 14.44
N LYS A 140 -8.41 25.44 15.69
CA LYS A 140 -7.06 24.92 16.03
C LYS A 140 -6.84 23.42 15.83
N TYR A 141 -7.85 22.61 15.55
CA TYR A 141 -7.68 21.14 15.37
C TYR A 141 -7.32 20.72 13.96
N ALA A 142 -6.45 21.47 13.30
CA ALA A 142 -6.08 21.21 11.92
C ALA A 142 -4.57 21.39 11.79
N ALA A 143 -3.84 20.28 11.73
CA ALA A 143 -2.54 20.25 11.06
C ALA A 143 -2.77 20.36 9.53
N LEU A 144 -3.48 21.40 9.10
CA LEU A 144 -3.67 21.74 7.70
C LEU A 144 -2.62 22.78 7.34
N ASP A 145 -1.97 22.58 6.21
CA ASP A 145 -1.01 23.54 5.68
C ASP A 145 -1.73 24.77 5.08
N ASP A 146 -0.94 25.65 4.48
CA ASP A 146 -1.40 26.89 3.87
C ASP A 146 -2.25 26.70 2.61
N VAL A 147 -2.36 25.46 2.10
CA VAL A 147 -3.25 25.10 0.98
C VAL A 147 -4.53 24.46 1.50
N PHE A 148 -4.44 23.43 2.34
CA PHE A 148 -5.62 22.71 2.80
C PHE A 148 -6.52 23.59 3.68
N GLY A 149 -5.95 24.35 4.62
CA GLY A 149 -6.72 25.13 5.58
C GLY A 149 -7.68 26.12 4.92
N PRO A 150 -7.18 27.06 4.10
CA PRO A 150 -8.03 28.04 3.40
C PRO A 150 -9.00 27.39 2.41
N THR A 151 -8.58 26.31 1.73
CA THR A 151 -9.44 25.61 0.78
C THR A 151 -10.62 24.94 1.49
N LEU A 152 -10.37 24.30 2.64
CA LEU A 152 -11.40 23.67 3.44
C LEU A 152 -12.36 24.72 4.01
N GLU A 153 -11.85 25.84 4.53
CA GLU A 153 -12.68 26.95 5.03
C GLU A 153 -13.62 27.49 3.96
N ALA A 154 -13.15 27.65 2.72
CA ALA A 154 -13.95 28.18 1.62
C ALA A 154 -15.02 27.20 1.11
N ASN A 155 -14.83 25.89 1.28
CA ASN A 155 -15.64 24.86 0.64
C ASN A 155 -16.42 23.95 1.60
N SER A 156 -16.10 23.98 2.90
CA SER A 156 -16.75 23.15 3.92
C SER A 156 -18.25 23.44 3.99
N LYS A 157 -19.03 22.36 4.08
CA LYS A 157 -20.48 22.37 4.25
C LYS A 157 -20.90 21.86 5.62
N LEU A 158 -20.06 21.05 6.24
CA LEU A 158 -20.33 20.42 7.53
C LEU A 158 -19.02 20.20 8.28
N GLY A 159 -18.96 20.68 9.53
CA GLY A 159 -17.86 20.45 10.45
C GLY A 159 -18.34 19.72 11.69
N CYS A 160 -17.68 18.62 12.03
CA CYS A 160 -18.02 17.71 13.11
C CYS A 160 -16.84 17.55 14.05
N LEU A 161 -17.11 17.57 15.35
CA LEU A 161 -16.10 17.48 16.38
C LEU A 161 -16.50 16.44 17.42
N TRP A 162 -15.69 15.39 17.55
CA TRP A 162 -15.69 14.52 18.72
C TRP A 162 -14.68 15.08 19.72
N ALA A 163 -15.17 15.60 20.84
CA ALA A 163 -14.32 16.16 21.88
C ALA A 163 -14.95 15.99 23.27
N SER A 164 -14.15 16.21 24.33
CA SER A 164 -14.67 16.20 25.69
C SER A 164 -15.74 17.29 25.88
N ALA A 165 -16.79 17.01 26.66
CA ALA A 165 -17.72 18.07 27.07
C ALA A 165 -17.07 19.08 28.05
N ASP A 166 -15.98 18.71 28.72
CA ASP A 166 -15.20 19.61 29.55
C ASP A 166 -14.20 20.41 28.67
N PRO A 167 -14.33 21.74 28.59
CA PRO A 167 -13.44 22.58 27.78
C PRO A 167 -12.00 22.60 28.27
N GLY A 168 -11.69 22.05 29.46
CA GLY A 168 -10.32 21.90 29.95
C GLY A 168 -9.60 20.64 29.47
N ALA A 169 -10.30 19.73 28.78
CA ALA A 169 -9.83 18.38 28.44
C ALA A 169 -9.64 18.18 26.92
N ASP A 170 -8.98 19.14 26.26
CA ASP A 170 -8.69 19.18 24.81
C ASP A 170 -7.56 18.24 24.37
N GLU A 171 -7.38 17.18 25.14
CA GLU A 171 -6.25 16.28 25.05
C GLU A 171 -6.51 15.16 24.03
N VAL A 172 -7.76 14.78 23.84
CA VAL A 172 -8.18 13.71 22.92
C VAL A 172 -9.35 14.23 22.11
N GLY A 173 -9.32 14.01 20.79
CA GLY A 173 -10.40 14.46 19.94
C GLY A 173 -10.19 14.11 18.48
N LEU A 174 -11.26 14.29 17.73
CA LEU A 174 -11.29 14.06 16.30
C LEU A 174 -12.19 15.11 15.65
N ARG A 175 -11.70 15.75 14.59
CA ARG A 175 -12.45 16.73 13.81
C ARG A 175 -12.57 16.24 12.38
N THR A 176 -13.79 16.23 11.87
CA THR A 176 -14.12 15.89 10.48
C THR A 176 -14.77 17.08 9.81
N GLU A 177 -14.30 17.45 8.63
CA GLU A 177 -14.93 18.45 7.77
C GLU A 177 -15.34 17.78 6.46
N VAL A 178 -16.54 18.08 5.96
CA VAL A 178 -17.04 17.61 4.67
C VAL A 178 -17.27 18.81 3.76
N ALA A 179 -16.55 18.84 2.64
CA ALA A 179 -16.56 19.93 1.68
C ALA A 179 -16.99 19.46 0.29
N SER A 180 -17.52 20.39 -0.50
CA SER A 180 -17.79 20.17 -1.93
C SER A 180 -16.71 20.85 -2.76
N LEU A 181 -16.17 20.14 -3.75
CA LEU A 181 -15.10 20.58 -4.63
C LEU A 181 -15.54 20.55 -6.09
N THR A 182 -14.87 21.33 -6.92
CA THR A 182 -14.87 21.07 -8.36
C THR A 182 -13.88 19.93 -8.66
N PRO A 183 -14.05 19.19 -9.77
CA PRO A 183 -13.11 18.13 -10.15
C PRO A 183 -11.65 18.62 -10.22
N GLU A 184 -11.42 19.80 -10.79
CA GLU A 184 -10.07 20.36 -10.95
C GLU A 184 -9.42 20.69 -9.61
N LEU A 185 -10.23 21.16 -8.64
CA LEU A 185 -9.75 21.44 -7.30
C LEU A 185 -9.46 20.15 -6.54
N GLN A 186 -10.29 19.11 -6.70
CA GLN A 186 -10.05 17.79 -6.13
C GLN A 186 -8.71 17.20 -6.60
N ASP A 187 -8.47 17.18 -7.91
CA ASP A 187 -7.22 16.67 -8.50
C ASP A 187 -6.01 17.45 -7.97
N SER A 188 -6.13 18.77 -7.87
CA SER A 188 -5.07 19.62 -7.35
C SER A 188 -4.75 19.33 -5.87
N LEU A 189 -5.77 19.04 -5.05
CA LEU A 189 -5.58 18.72 -3.64
C LEU A 189 -4.97 17.32 -3.43
N ILE A 190 -5.32 16.35 -4.28
CA ILE A 190 -4.71 15.01 -4.25
C ILE A 190 -3.21 15.10 -4.59
N GLU A 191 -2.85 15.83 -5.64
CA GLU A 191 -1.44 16.04 -6.00
C GLU A 191 -0.68 16.82 -4.92
N HIS A 192 -1.32 17.81 -4.31
CA HIS A 192 -0.75 18.53 -3.17
C HIS A 192 -0.52 17.59 -1.97
N ALA A 193 -1.46 16.71 -1.64
CA ALA A 193 -1.32 15.72 -0.57
C ALA A 193 -0.07 14.84 -0.78
N LYS A 194 0.09 14.28 -1.99
CA LYS A 194 1.27 13.47 -2.35
C LYS A 194 2.57 14.27 -2.21
N ALA A 195 2.59 15.52 -2.68
CA ALA A 195 3.74 16.41 -2.58
C ALA A 195 4.09 16.76 -1.12
N SER A 196 3.08 16.84 -0.24
CA SER A 196 3.21 17.06 1.19
C SER A 196 3.55 15.79 1.99
N GLY A 197 3.81 14.66 1.32
CA GLY A 197 4.25 13.42 1.95
C GLY A 197 3.14 12.54 2.51
N TYR A 198 1.88 12.79 2.14
CA TYR A 198 0.79 11.87 2.44
C TYR A 198 0.96 10.58 1.61
N THR A 199 0.63 9.45 2.22
CA THR A 199 0.45 8.20 1.49
C THR A 199 -0.95 8.23 0.89
N CYS A 200 -1.08 8.15 -0.42
CA CYS A 200 -2.38 8.19 -1.10
C CYS A 200 -2.67 6.87 -1.79
N THR A 201 -3.80 6.26 -1.48
CA THR A 201 -4.31 5.00 -2.04
C THR A 201 -5.68 5.25 -2.68
N ASN A 202 -6.00 4.51 -3.74
CA ASN A 202 -7.37 4.50 -4.25
C ASN A 202 -8.16 3.49 -3.41
N GLU A 203 -9.27 3.93 -2.81
CA GLU A 203 -10.10 3.15 -1.91
C GLU A 203 -11.57 3.51 -2.13
N LEU A 204 -12.44 2.49 -2.22
CA LEU A 204 -13.90 2.67 -2.29
C LEU A 204 -14.32 3.67 -3.38
N GLY A 205 -13.71 3.58 -4.56
CA GLY A 205 -13.97 4.48 -5.69
C GLY A 205 -13.52 5.94 -5.51
N GLY A 206 -12.72 6.24 -4.48
CA GLY A 206 -12.11 7.54 -4.24
C GLY A 206 -10.60 7.44 -4.03
N THR A 207 -9.98 8.55 -3.64
CA THR A 207 -8.57 8.60 -3.22
C THR A 207 -8.49 8.99 -1.74
N ARG A 208 -7.94 8.09 -0.93
CA ARG A 208 -7.62 8.33 0.48
C ARG A 208 -6.16 8.72 0.62
N CYS A 209 -5.88 9.82 1.29
CA CYS A 209 -4.54 10.30 1.58
C CYS A 209 -4.36 10.42 3.10
N ASN A 210 -3.43 9.68 3.69
CA ASN A 210 -3.17 9.68 5.12
C ASN A 210 -1.74 10.10 5.46
N ILE A 211 -1.59 10.82 6.57
CA ILE A 211 -0.32 11.07 7.22
C ILE A 211 -0.49 10.90 8.73
N GLN A 212 0.47 10.26 9.37
CA GLN A 212 0.54 10.16 10.82
C GLN A 212 1.83 10.79 11.29
N SER A 213 1.76 11.61 12.33
CA SER A 213 2.95 12.01 13.07
C SER A 213 3.16 11.02 14.20
N GLU A 214 4.23 10.24 14.10
CA GLU A 214 4.82 9.60 15.28
C GLU A 214 5.58 10.68 16.02
N ALA A 215 5.17 11.00 17.24
CA ALA A 215 5.94 11.89 18.08
C ALA A 215 7.28 11.20 18.41
N GLU A 216 8.40 11.73 17.90
CA GLU A 216 9.73 11.12 18.04
C GLU A 216 10.24 11.05 19.50
N VAL A 217 9.53 11.64 20.49
CA VAL A 217 10.18 11.98 21.77
C VAL A 217 9.69 11.21 23.00
N ALA A 218 8.51 10.58 23.02
CA ALA A 218 8.20 9.61 24.08
C ALA A 218 7.01 8.67 23.72
N PRO A 219 7.00 7.40 24.18
CA PRO A 219 5.90 6.45 23.93
C PRO A 219 4.55 6.86 24.55
N ASP A 220 4.52 7.90 25.38
CA ASP A 220 3.34 8.53 25.97
C ASP A 220 2.93 9.84 25.29
N GLU A 221 3.66 10.32 24.27
CA GLU A 221 3.25 11.49 23.51
C GLU A 221 2.08 11.18 22.57
N ALA A 222 1.17 12.15 22.47
CA ALA A 222 -0.08 12.04 21.75
C ALA A 222 0.17 11.77 20.25
N ARG A 223 -0.18 10.56 19.78
CA ARG A 223 -0.27 10.28 18.34
C ARG A 223 -1.29 11.21 17.71
N SER A 224 -0.96 11.80 16.58
CA SER A 224 -1.92 12.54 15.76
C SER A 224 -1.78 12.16 14.29
N GLY A 225 -2.81 12.44 13.52
CA GLY A 225 -2.78 12.22 12.10
C GLY A 225 -3.88 12.95 11.39
N THR A 226 -3.75 12.97 10.07
CA THR A 226 -4.74 13.55 9.17
C THR A 226 -5.06 12.52 8.09
N THR A 227 -6.33 12.35 7.80
CA THR A 227 -6.83 11.57 6.67
C THR A 227 -7.68 12.49 5.80
N HIS A 228 -7.40 12.51 4.50
CA HIS A 228 -8.23 13.14 3.50
C HIS A 228 -8.81 12.06 2.61
N PHE A 229 -10.11 12.12 2.30
CA PHE A 229 -10.74 11.27 1.32
C PHE A 229 -11.42 12.12 0.26
N PHE A 230 -11.20 11.80 -1.01
CA PHE A 230 -11.68 12.52 -2.17
C PHE A 230 -12.48 11.60 -3.08
N ARG A 231 -13.74 11.92 -3.35
CA ARG A 231 -14.58 11.14 -4.27
C ARG A 231 -15.73 11.97 -4.81
N ASP A 232 -15.95 11.91 -6.12
CA ASP A 232 -17.12 12.52 -6.78
C ASP A 232 -17.35 14.01 -6.42
N GLY A 233 -16.26 14.78 -6.23
CA GLY A 233 -16.32 16.19 -5.85
C GLY A 233 -16.63 16.42 -4.37
N ILE A 234 -16.51 15.39 -3.53
CA ILE A 234 -16.64 15.48 -2.07
C ILE A 234 -15.27 15.26 -1.44
N TRP A 235 -14.94 16.11 -0.47
CA TRP A 235 -13.74 15.99 0.35
C TRP A 235 -14.10 15.81 1.81
N VAL A 236 -13.68 14.68 2.39
CA VAL A 236 -13.76 14.42 3.82
C VAL A 236 -12.37 14.59 4.41
N SER A 237 -12.21 15.56 5.31
CA SER A 237 -10.94 15.84 6.00
C SER A 237 -11.08 15.52 7.48
N THR A 238 -10.41 14.46 7.95
CA THR A 238 -10.41 14.03 9.34
C THR A 238 -9.04 14.26 9.97
N TRP A 239 -8.96 15.12 10.96
CA TRP A 239 -7.80 15.25 11.84
C TRP A 239 -8.11 14.60 13.19
N TRP A 240 -7.14 13.91 13.76
CA TRP A 240 -7.31 13.24 15.04
C TRP A 240 -6.11 13.38 15.96
N LEU A 241 -6.40 13.34 17.26
CA LEU A 241 -5.42 13.37 18.34
C LEU A 241 -5.76 12.27 19.36
N ARG A 242 -4.83 11.33 19.53
CA ARG A 242 -4.89 10.14 20.40
C ARG A 242 -6.00 9.13 20.12
N ILE A 243 -6.96 9.44 19.25
CA ILE A 243 -8.07 8.53 18.92
C ILE A 243 -8.30 8.46 17.42
N ASN A 244 -8.07 7.30 16.83
CA ASN A 244 -8.36 7.01 15.43
C ASN A 244 -8.99 5.61 15.35
N PRO A 245 -10.29 5.48 15.65
CA PRO A 245 -10.92 4.18 15.67
C PRO A 245 -10.92 3.58 14.26
N PRO A 246 -10.53 2.30 14.09
CA PRO A 246 -10.62 1.62 12.80
C PRO A 246 -12.03 1.67 12.24
N GLY A 247 -12.17 1.88 10.93
CA GLY A 247 -13.49 1.95 10.27
C GLY A 247 -14.16 3.32 10.31
N TYR A 248 -13.59 4.32 10.98
CA TYR A 248 -14.24 5.64 11.14
C TYR A 248 -14.45 6.36 9.80
N THR A 249 -13.43 6.41 8.95
CA THR A 249 -13.54 7.09 7.64
C THR A 249 -14.43 6.28 6.70
N GLU A 250 -14.33 4.94 6.74
CA GLU A 250 -15.14 4.01 5.97
C GLU A 250 -16.64 4.15 6.28
N ASP A 251 -17.00 4.38 7.55
CA ASP A 251 -18.38 4.61 7.96
C ASP A 251 -18.93 5.93 7.39
N ILE A 252 -18.10 6.98 7.32
CA ILE A 252 -18.46 8.25 6.68
C ILE A 252 -18.64 8.07 5.17
N GLU A 253 -17.71 7.36 4.53
CA GLU A 253 -17.80 7.06 3.11
C GLU A 253 -19.08 6.27 2.81
N LYS A 254 -19.40 5.27 3.64
CA LYS A 254 -20.64 4.49 3.51
C LYS A 254 -21.90 5.34 3.70
N ALA A 255 -21.88 6.31 4.61
CA ALA A 255 -23.01 7.21 4.84
C ALA A 255 -23.23 8.15 3.64
N LEU A 256 -22.16 8.72 3.09
CA LEU A 256 -22.23 9.72 2.03
C LEU A 256 -22.46 9.12 0.64
N PHE A 257 -21.76 8.04 0.31
CA PHE A 257 -21.77 7.44 -1.03
C PHE A 257 -22.65 6.17 -1.11
N GLY A 258 -23.27 5.79 0.01
CA GLY A 258 -23.94 4.50 0.18
C GLY A 258 -22.93 3.39 0.49
N ALA A 259 -23.43 2.19 0.76
CA ALA A 259 -22.57 1.01 0.69
C ALA A 259 -21.87 1.06 -0.67
N ALA A 260 -20.54 0.97 -0.68
CA ALA A 260 -19.81 0.77 -1.92
C ALA A 260 -20.60 -0.29 -2.67
N THR A 261 -21.07 0.08 -3.87
CA THR A 261 -21.72 -0.92 -4.70
C THR A 261 -20.59 -1.89 -4.94
N GLU A 262 -20.63 -3.01 -4.21
CA GLU A 262 -19.57 -4.00 -4.21
C GLU A 262 -19.26 -4.18 -5.70
N PRO A 263 -18.02 -3.84 -6.14
CA PRO A 263 -17.67 -3.99 -7.55
C PRO A 263 -18.12 -5.39 -7.91
N PRO A 264 -18.97 -5.53 -8.95
CA PRO A 264 -19.84 -6.70 -9.11
C PRO A 264 -19.01 -7.92 -8.79
N ALA A 265 -19.34 -8.59 -7.68
CA ALA A 265 -18.55 -9.69 -7.15
C ALA A 265 -18.11 -10.51 -8.35
N SER A 266 -16.79 -10.68 -8.50
CA SER A 266 -16.24 -11.28 -9.70
C SER A 266 -17.13 -12.46 -10.09
N ALA A 267 -17.64 -12.46 -11.32
CA ALA A 267 -18.60 -13.49 -11.74
C ALA A 267 -18.00 -14.91 -11.68
N VAL A 268 -16.71 -15.00 -11.38
CA VAL A 268 -15.97 -16.21 -11.07
C VAL A 268 -16.46 -16.80 -9.74
N GLU A 269 -17.17 -17.92 -9.83
CA GLU A 269 -17.57 -18.72 -8.66
C GLU A 269 -16.36 -19.49 -8.12
N ILE A 270 -15.87 -19.12 -6.94
CA ILE A 270 -14.84 -19.90 -6.24
C ILE A 270 -15.47 -21.19 -5.70
N PRO A 271 -14.90 -22.38 -6.00
CA PRO A 271 -15.38 -23.65 -5.44
C PRO A 271 -15.43 -23.63 -3.91
N THR A 272 -16.40 -24.35 -3.34
CA THR A 272 -16.55 -24.45 -1.88
C THR A 272 -15.64 -25.50 -1.24
N ASP A 273 -14.96 -26.31 -2.05
CA ASP A 273 -14.03 -27.33 -1.59
C ASP A 273 -12.88 -27.54 -2.59
N CYS A 274 -11.83 -28.19 -2.11
CA CYS A 274 -10.59 -28.37 -2.86
C CYS A 274 -10.67 -29.38 -4.00
N SER A 275 -11.73 -30.18 -4.10
CA SER A 275 -11.88 -31.06 -5.28
C SER A 275 -12.30 -30.27 -6.51
N GLY A 276 -12.95 -29.12 -6.33
CA GLY A 276 -13.42 -28.26 -7.41
C GLY A 276 -12.36 -27.37 -8.04
N ILE A 277 -11.15 -27.29 -7.47
CA ILE A 277 -10.07 -26.42 -8.00
C ILE A 277 -9.11 -27.16 -8.93
N TYR A 278 -9.38 -28.41 -9.27
CA TYR A 278 -8.55 -29.22 -10.16
C TYR A 278 -9.39 -29.80 -11.30
N THR A 279 -8.88 -29.78 -12.54
CA THR A 279 -9.57 -30.40 -13.68
C THR A 279 -9.11 -31.85 -13.91
N LYS A 280 -7.97 -32.25 -13.31
CA LYS A 280 -7.47 -33.63 -13.33
C LYS A 280 -7.20 -34.19 -11.93
N ASP A 281 -7.05 -35.51 -11.84
CA ASP A 281 -6.62 -36.20 -10.62
C ASP A 281 -5.10 -36.07 -10.45
N TRP A 282 -4.67 -35.28 -9.47
CA TRP A 282 -3.27 -35.05 -9.13
C TRP A 282 -2.68 -36.10 -8.19
N THR A 283 -3.48 -37.04 -7.68
CA THR A 283 -3.03 -38.04 -6.71
C THR A 283 -1.78 -38.82 -7.17
N PRO A 284 -1.64 -39.22 -8.45
CA PRO A 284 -0.44 -39.92 -8.93
C PRO A 284 0.83 -39.06 -8.90
N GLU A 285 0.74 -37.78 -9.28
CA GLU A 285 1.84 -36.83 -9.33
C GLU A 285 2.27 -36.32 -7.95
N MET A 286 1.33 -36.30 -7.00
CA MET A 286 1.58 -35.82 -5.63
C MET A 286 2.35 -36.82 -4.75
N GLY A 287 2.87 -37.92 -5.31
CA GLY A 287 3.88 -38.75 -4.66
C GLY A 287 3.42 -39.42 -3.35
N GLY A 288 2.12 -39.64 -3.17
CA GLY A 288 1.55 -40.22 -1.94
C GLY A 288 1.10 -39.20 -0.89
N LEU A 289 1.16 -37.91 -1.18
CA LEU A 289 0.46 -36.89 -0.40
C LEU A 289 -1.06 -37.05 -0.57
N ALA A 290 -1.80 -36.64 0.45
CA ALA A 290 -3.25 -36.59 0.43
C ALA A 290 -3.72 -35.12 0.44
N LEU A 291 -4.79 -34.85 -0.30
CA LEU A 291 -5.47 -33.57 -0.27
C LEU A 291 -6.28 -33.42 1.02
N ASN A 292 -6.02 -32.36 1.78
CA ASN A 292 -6.72 -31.99 3.02
C ASN A 292 -7.00 -33.17 3.97
N PRO A 293 -5.96 -33.88 4.45
CA PRO A 293 -6.17 -34.97 5.38
C PRO A 293 -6.79 -34.46 6.69
N ALA A 294 -7.60 -35.30 7.34
CA ALA A 294 -8.44 -34.89 8.47
C ALA A 294 -7.69 -34.36 9.72
N TRP A 295 -6.38 -34.58 9.82
CA TRP A 295 -5.57 -34.02 10.90
C TRP A 295 -5.24 -32.54 10.68
N LEU A 296 -5.37 -32.05 9.44
CA LEU A 296 -5.20 -30.65 9.06
C LEU A 296 -6.51 -29.88 9.39
N ASP A 297 -6.97 -30.01 10.64
CA ASP A 297 -8.10 -29.25 11.16
C ASP A 297 -7.59 -27.87 11.58
N GLY A 298 -7.68 -26.89 10.67
CA GLY A 298 -7.27 -25.51 10.92
C GLY A 298 -6.48 -24.91 9.76
N LEU A 299 -6.75 -23.63 9.47
CA LEU A 299 -6.09 -22.82 8.44
C LEU A 299 -4.68 -22.38 8.88
N GLU A 300 -3.88 -23.27 9.46
CA GLU A 300 -2.58 -22.88 10.02
C GLU A 300 -1.50 -22.77 8.91
N ASP A 301 -1.13 -21.52 8.63
CA ASP A 301 0.22 -21.03 8.31
C ASP A 301 1.01 -21.69 7.16
N ARG A 302 0.36 -21.96 6.02
CA ARG A 302 1.08 -22.18 4.74
C ARG A 302 0.81 -21.08 3.70
N GLY A 303 0.68 -19.85 4.19
CA GLY A 303 0.64 -18.64 3.36
C GLY A 303 2.02 -18.25 2.83
N PRO A 304 2.10 -17.21 1.99
CA PRO A 304 3.37 -16.67 1.51
C PRO A 304 4.26 -16.25 2.67
N ALA A 305 5.57 -16.27 2.42
CA ALA A 305 6.57 -15.96 3.45
C ALA A 305 6.54 -14.48 3.89
N ASP A 306 5.97 -13.60 3.07
CA ASP A 306 5.84 -12.16 3.34
C ASP A 306 4.57 -11.87 4.17
N GLU A 307 4.77 -11.34 5.38
CA GLU A 307 3.71 -11.11 6.37
C GLU A 307 2.60 -10.16 5.87
N PRO A 308 2.90 -9.00 5.25
CA PRO A 308 1.89 -8.17 4.57
C PRO A 308 1.05 -8.91 3.52
N ILE A 309 1.70 -9.71 2.67
CA ILE A 309 1.02 -10.50 1.62
C ILE A 309 0.11 -11.55 2.27
N ALA A 310 0.60 -12.25 3.29
CA ALA A 310 -0.15 -13.26 4.02
C ALA A 310 -1.39 -12.65 4.71
N TYR A 311 -1.26 -11.48 5.34
CA TYR A 311 -2.37 -10.81 6.01
C TYR A 311 -3.49 -10.47 5.02
N LEU A 312 -3.16 -9.86 3.87
CA LEU A 312 -4.13 -9.52 2.83
C LEU A 312 -4.81 -10.77 2.26
N LEU A 313 -4.07 -11.86 2.05
CA LEU A 313 -4.62 -13.14 1.61
C LEU A 313 -5.60 -13.70 2.64
N TYR A 314 -5.23 -13.78 3.91
CA TYR A 314 -6.03 -14.44 4.94
C TYR A 314 -7.32 -13.69 5.26
N GLU A 315 -7.32 -12.35 5.24
CA GLU A 315 -8.55 -11.57 5.42
C GLU A 315 -9.58 -11.80 4.30
N ASN A 316 -9.09 -12.10 3.10
CA ASN A 316 -9.92 -12.23 1.90
C ASN A 316 -10.07 -13.68 1.42
N MET A 317 -9.51 -14.63 2.17
CA MET A 317 -9.50 -16.04 1.83
C MET A 317 -10.92 -16.59 1.75
N ARG A 318 -11.12 -17.45 0.75
CA ARG A 318 -12.37 -18.17 0.49
C ARG A 318 -12.17 -19.67 0.52
N LEU A 319 -11.00 -20.13 0.10
CA LEU A 319 -10.64 -21.56 0.10
C LEU A 319 -9.15 -21.72 0.39
N SER A 320 -8.82 -22.77 1.13
CA SER A 320 -7.44 -23.22 1.39
C SER A 320 -7.35 -24.72 1.20
N CYS A 321 -6.36 -25.14 0.42
CA CYS A 321 -6.12 -26.51 0.00
C CYS A 321 -4.68 -26.88 0.25
N SER A 322 -4.43 -28.10 0.71
CA SER A 322 -3.10 -28.56 1.05
C SER A 322 -2.94 -30.03 0.69
N TRP A 323 -1.97 -30.31 -0.17
CA TRP A 323 -1.42 -31.64 -0.37
C TRP A 323 -0.32 -31.86 0.65
N THR A 324 -0.52 -32.80 1.56
CA THR A 324 0.42 -33.08 2.65
C THR A 324 0.41 -34.55 3.04
N ASN A 325 1.31 -34.96 3.94
CA ASN A 325 1.42 -36.34 4.38
C ASN A 325 0.11 -36.81 5.05
N PRO A 326 -0.54 -37.89 4.58
CA PRO A 326 -1.81 -38.36 5.17
C PRO A 326 -1.69 -38.73 6.65
N ASP A 327 -0.51 -39.09 7.13
CA ASP A 327 -0.28 -39.57 8.50
C ASP A 327 0.06 -38.45 9.50
N GLY A 328 0.08 -37.19 9.06
CA GLY A 328 0.50 -36.06 9.89
C GLY A 328 1.99 -35.79 9.85
N PRO A 329 2.45 -34.74 10.56
CA PRO A 329 3.88 -34.49 10.75
C PRO A 329 4.49 -35.65 11.54
N ARG A 330 5.33 -36.45 10.88
CA ARG A 330 6.14 -37.51 11.48
C ARG A 330 7.41 -36.92 12.11
N ASP A 331 7.24 -36.27 13.26
CA ASP A 331 8.27 -35.57 14.05
C ASP A 331 8.60 -34.16 13.54
N SER A 332 8.13 -33.14 14.26
CA SER A 332 8.34 -31.71 13.96
C SER A 332 9.82 -31.27 13.92
N ARG A 333 10.76 -32.17 14.26
CA ARG A 333 12.21 -31.93 14.17
C ARG A 333 12.80 -32.33 12.83
N LEU A 334 12.12 -33.14 12.03
CA LEU A 334 12.58 -33.55 10.71
C LEU A 334 11.81 -32.73 9.67
N ARG A 335 12.49 -31.78 9.03
CA ARG A 335 11.92 -30.94 7.97
C ARG A 335 11.41 -31.73 6.75
N ASP A 336 11.67 -33.04 6.67
CA ASP A 336 11.14 -33.95 5.64
C ASP A 336 9.59 -34.01 5.63
N ASP A 337 8.93 -33.61 6.72
CA ASP A 337 7.46 -33.49 6.78
C ASP A 337 6.89 -32.22 6.12
N LEU A 338 7.77 -31.32 5.65
CA LEU A 338 7.33 -30.09 5.00
C LEU A 338 6.92 -30.33 3.55
N ALA A 339 7.24 -31.48 2.93
CA ALA A 339 6.88 -31.77 1.54
C ALA A 339 5.37 -31.63 1.32
N GLY A 340 4.99 -30.76 0.41
CA GLY A 340 3.59 -30.46 0.16
C GLY A 340 3.39 -29.30 -0.79
N VAL A 341 2.12 -29.12 -1.16
CA VAL A 341 1.66 -28.00 -1.97
C VAL A 341 0.48 -27.37 -1.25
N GLY A 342 0.59 -26.11 -0.87
CA GLY A 342 -0.51 -25.30 -0.36
C GLY A 342 -1.08 -24.43 -1.47
N THR A 343 -2.39 -24.24 -1.50
CA THR A 343 -3.06 -23.30 -2.39
C THR A 343 -4.11 -22.54 -1.60
N VAL A 344 -4.04 -21.21 -1.65
CA VAL A 344 -5.02 -20.29 -1.08
C VAL A 344 -5.71 -19.55 -2.22
N ILE A 345 -7.04 -19.46 -2.17
CA ILE A 345 -7.83 -18.66 -3.10
C ILE A 345 -8.55 -17.57 -2.29
N ALA A 346 -8.33 -16.32 -2.67
CA ALA A 346 -8.95 -15.14 -2.09
C ALA A 346 -9.73 -14.34 -3.13
N ALA A 347 -10.80 -13.67 -2.69
CA ALA A 347 -11.56 -12.73 -3.51
C ALA A 347 -11.18 -11.31 -3.11
N LEU A 348 -10.66 -10.53 -4.05
CA LEU A 348 -10.15 -9.19 -3.86
C LEU A 348 -11.08 -8.15 -4.47
N THR A 349 -11.20 -7.00 -3.82
CA THR A 349 -11.68 -5.79 -4.47
C THR A 349 -10.64 -5.29 -5.50
N PRO A 350 -11.00 -4.39 -6.43
CA PRO A 350 -10.03 -3.74 -7.32
C PRO A 350 -8.88 -3.08 -6.57
N GLU A 351 -9.17 -2.45 -5.43
CA GLU A 351 -8.16 -1.75 -4.62
C GLU A 351 -7.24 -2.73 -3.87
N GLN A 352 -7.79 -3.83 -3.37
CA GLN A 352 -7.00 -4.92 -2.81
C GLN A 352 -6.14 -5.59 -3.89
N THR A 353 -6.64 -5.69 -5.13
CA THR A 353 -5.89 -6.20 -6.28
C THR A 353 -4.67 -5.33 -6.57
N ASP A 354 -4.85 -4.00 -6.65
CA ASP A 354 -3.75 -3.06 -6.84
C ASP A 354 -2.73 -3.15 -5.69
N THR A 355 -3.22 -3.27 -4.46
CA THR A 355 -2.38 -3.43 -3.25
C THR A 355 -1.58 -4.73 -3.31
N ALA A 356 -2.22 -5.85 -3.64
CA ALA A 356 -1.57 -7.15 -3.74
C ALA A 356 -0.48 -7.15 -4.83
N LEU A 357 -0.76 -6.57 -6.00
CA LEU A 357 0.23 -6.42 -7.08
C LEU A 357 1.39 -5.52 -6.67
N ALA A 358 1.13 -4.43 -5.94
CA ALA A 358 2.18 -3.56 -5.43
C ALA A 358 3.07 -4.26 -4.40
N LEU A 359 2.49 -5.09 -3.52
CA LEU A 359 3.24 -5.91 -2.55
C LEU A 359 4.07 -6.99 -3.26
N LEU A 360 3.49 -7.72 -4.21
CA LEU A 360 4.19 -8.74 -5.00
C LEU A 360 5.39 -8.12 -5.73
N ASN A 361 5.21 -6.99 -6.42
CA ASN A 361 6.32 -6.30 -7.08
C ASN A 361 7.44 -5.84 -6.12
N GLN A 362 7.14 -5.61 -4.84
CA GLN A 362 8.13 -5.22 -3.82
C GLN A 362 8.86 -6.42 -3.21
N SER A 363 8.18 -7.57 -3.07
CA SER A 363 8.70 -8.77 -2.41
C SER A 363 9.76 -9.53 -3.22
N GLY A 364 9.91 -9.22 -4.52
CA GLY A 364 10.93 -9.79 -5.40
C GLY A 364 10.57 -11.00 -6.29
N PRO A 365 9.36 -11.60 -6.33
CA PRO A 365 9.01 -12.56 -7.38
C PRO A 365 9.09 -11.93 -8.78
N SER A 366 9.37 -12.75 -9.78
CA SER A 366 9.30 -12.31 -11.17
C SER A 366 7.85 -12.33 -11.63
N CYS A 367 7.30 -11.14 -11.88
CA CYS A 367 5.94 -10.97 -12.39
C CYS A 367 5.92 -10.83 -13.92
N VAL A 368 4.98 -11.50 -14.57
CA VAL A 368 4.68 -11.39 -16.00
C VAL A 368 3.18 -11.16 -16.20
N ASP A 369 2.85 -10.34 -17.21
CA ASP A 369 1.47 -10.21 -17.66
C ASP A 369 1.07 -11.51 -18.37
N GLU A 370 -0.02 -12.12 -17.92
CA GLU A 370 -0.59 -13.33 -18.50
C GLU A 370 -2.01 -13.03 -18.99
N ILE A 371 -2.62 -13.92 -19.79
CA ILE A 371 -3.90 -13.63 -20.44
C ILE A 371 -4.98 -13.33 -19.38
N GLY A 372 -5.32 -12.05 -19.23
CA GLY A 372 -6.34 -11.56 -18.31
C GLY A 372 -5.88 -11.27 -16.88
N GLY A 373 -4.60 -11.39 -16.55
CA GLY A 373 -4.10 -11.15 -15.19
C GLY A 373 -2.59 -10.99 -15.09
N VAL A 374 -2.07 -11.08 -13.87
CA VAL A 374 -0.63 -11.05 -13.58
C VAL A 374 -0.26 -12.32 -12.84
N ARG A 375 0.81 -12.98 -13.29
CA ARG A 375 1.42 -14.12 -12.62
C ARG A 375 2.79 -13.72 -12.07
N CYS A 376 3.02 -13.99 -10.79
CA CYS A 376 4.27 -13.72 -10.10
C CYS A 376 4.78 -15.03 -9.49
N ASP A 377 5.96 -15.47 -9.91
CA ASP A 377 6.58 -16.68 -9.39
C ASP A 377 7.88 -16.32 -8.65
N SER A 378 8.14 -16.98 -7.53
CA SER A 378 9.47 -17.01 -6.92
C SER A 378 9.88 -18.46 -6.64
N GLU A 379 11.11 -18.78 -7.03
CA GLU A 379 11.75 -20.05 -6.69
C GLU A 379 13.02 -19.73 -5.93
N VAL A 380 13.16 -20.32 -4.75
CA VAL A 380 14.35 -20.18 -3.92
C VAL A 380 15.00 -21.55 -3.81
N GLU A 381 16.15 -21.68 -4.46
CA GLU A 381 17.10 -22.76 -4.19
C GLU A 381 17.79 -22.48 -2.85
N ASP A 382 17.11 -22.75 -1.74
CA ASP A 382 17.65 -22.46 -0.42
C ASP A 382 18.55 -23.58 0.11
N CYS A 383 19.80 -23.60 -0.36
CA CYS A 383 20.86 -24.40 0.25
C CYS A 383 21.48 -23.73 1.50
N ALA A 384 21.15 -22.47 1.79
CA ALA A 384 21.93 -21.65 2.71
C ALA A 384 21.43 -21.72 4.16
N VAL A 385 20.13 -21.93 4.38
CA VAL A 385 19.53 -21.92 5.73
C VAL A 385 19.87 -23.16 6.56
N LEU A 386 20.36 -24.25 5.96
CA LEU A 386 20.74 -25.48 6.66
C LEU A 386 22.23 -25.56 7.07
N ALA A 387 23.01 -24.49 6.84
CA ALA A 387 24.46 -24.54 7.03
C ALA A 387 24.93 -24.57 8.50
N ASP A 388 24.08 -24.22 9.48
CA ASP A 388 24.51 -24.15 10.88
C ASP A 388 24.72 -25.53 11.54
N ASP A 389 24.13 -26.62 11.00
CA ASP A 389 24.25 -27.98 11.55
C ASP A 389 24.95 -29.01 10.65
N GLY A 390 25.53 -28.57 9.51
CA GLY A 390 26.43 -29.40 8.72
C GLY A 390 25.94 -29.75 7.32
N GLY A 391 25.79 -28.73 6.48
CA GLY A 391 25.79 -28.82 5.01
C GLY A 391 24.60 -29.55 4.38
N CYS A 392 23.93 -28.91 3.43
CA CYS A 392 23.09 -29.67 2.50
C CYS A 392 23.94 -30.78 1.88
N ALA A 393 23.47 -32.02 1.98
CA ALA A 393 24.04 -33.08 1.17
C ALA A 393 23.88 -32.61 -0.29
N ALA A 394 24.98 -32.60 -1.04
CA ALA A 394 25.04 -32.02 -2.39
C ALA A 394 24.17 -32.75 -3.43
N ASP A 395 23.31 -33.66 -2.99
CA ASP A 395 22.41 -34.51 -3.77
C ASP A 395 20.93 -34.33 -3.40
N GLN A 396 20.57 -33.42 -2.50
CA GLN A 396 19.17 -33.08 -2.21
C GLN A 396 18.86 -31.63 -2.59
N ASP A 397 18.37 -31.45 -3.81
CA ASP A 397 17.80 -30.19 -4.30
C ASP A 397 16.47 -29.96 -3.59
N TYR A 398 16.54 -29.24 -2.47
CA TYR A 398 15.36 -28.85 -1.71
C TYR A 398 14.79 -27.58 -2.34
N MET A 399 13.86 -27.77 -3.28
CA MET A 399 13.20 -26.69 -3.99
C MET A 399 11.99 -26.20 -3.19
N HIS A 400 11.99 -24.89 -2.95
CA HIS A 400 10.85 -24.15 -2.43
C HIS A 400 10.47 -23.05 -3.40
N GLY A 401 9.18 -22.82 -3.54
CA GLY A 401 8.70 -21.70 -4.32
C GLY A 401 7.27 -21.34 -3.98
N GLU A 402 6.88 -20.21 -4.54
CA GLU A 402 5.54 -19.68 -4.49
C GLU A 402 5.15 -19.13 -5.87
N SER A 403 3.87 -19.25 -6.18
CA SER A 403 3.26 -18.77 -7.42
C SER A 403 1.99 -18.01 -7.05
N HIS A 404 1.85 -16.82 -7.57
CA HIS A 404 0.72 -15.94 -7.33
C HIS A 404 0.09 -15.57 -8.66
N ILE A 405 -1.22 -15.75 -8.77
CA ILE A 405 -2.01 -15.30 -9.92
C ILE A 405 -3.06 -14.36 -9.40
N ILE A 406 -3.12 -13.16 -9.97
CA ILE A 406 -4.17 -12.20 -9.70
C ILE A 406 -4.88 -11.87 -11.01
N ARG A 407 -6.16 -12.23 -11.08
CA ARG A 407 -6.99 -12.10 -12.28
C ARG A 407 -8.45 -11.91 -11.89
N ASP A 408 -9.11 -10.97 -12.53
CA ASP A 408 -10.56 -10.74 -12.36
C ASP A 408 -10.97 -10.62 -10.87
N GLY A 409 -10.16 -10.00 -10.01
CA GLY A 409 -10.44 -9.88 -8.57
C GLY A 409 -10.32 -11.21 -7.79
N ILE A 410 -9.68 -12.22 -8.34
CA ILE A 410 -9.36 -13.47 -7.67
C ILE A 410 -7.85 -13.56 -7.53
N TRP A 411 -7.38 -13.90 -6.33
CA TRP A 411 -5.99 -14.17 -6.05
C TRP A 411 -5.80 -15.63 -5.68
N ILE A 412 -5.03 -16.35 -6.50
CA ILE A 412 -4.59 -17.72 -6.25
C ILE A 412 -3.12 -17.64 -5.82
N ALA A 413 -2.81 -18.09 -4.61
CA ALA A 413 -1.44 -18.19 -4.10
C ALA A 413 -1.13 -19.65 -3.81
N SER A 414 -0.17 -20.23 -4.53
CA SER A 414 0.31 -21.59 -4.29
C SER A 414 1.72 -21.56 -3.73
N THR A 415 1.99 -22.34 -2.69
CA THR A 415 3.31 -22.55 -2.10
C THR A 415 3.68 -24.01 -2.21
N TRP A 416 4.94 -24.32 -2.47
CA TRP A 416 5.39 -25.71 -2.54
C TRP A 416 6.75 -25.94 -1.92
N SER A 417 6.96 -27.21 -1.62
CA SER A 417 8.16 -27.75 -0.99
C SER A 417 8.37 -29.16 -1.51
N VAL A 418 9.52 -29.43 -2.13
CA VAL A 418 9.93 -30.75 -2.64
C VAL A 418 9.09 -31.27 -3.83
N VAL A 419 7.80 -30.94 -3.91
CA VAL A 419 6.86 -31.37 -4.94
C VAL A 419 6.35 -30.14 -5.68
N HIS A 420 6.85 -29.90 -6.88
CA HIS A 420 6.27 -28.92 -7.81
C HIS A 420 5.80 -29.68 -9.06
N PRO A 421 4.52 -30.09 -9.12
CA PRO A 421 4.03 -30.80 -10.28
C PRO A 421 3.93 -29.82 -11.45
N ASP A 422 4.59 -30.13 -12.57
CA ASP A 422 4.46 -29.35 -13.80
C ASP A 422 2.97 -29.21 -14.20
N GLY A 423 2.53 -27.97 -14.42
CA GLY A 423 1.15 -27.63 -14.80
C GLY A 423 0.14 -27.62 -13.65
N TYR A 424 0.58 -27.70 -12.39
CA TYR A 424 -0.31 -27.61 -11.21
C TYR A 424 -1.09 -26.29 -11.18
N THR A 425 -0.36 -25.20 -11.29
CA THR A 425 -0.92 -23.85 -11.32
C THR A 425 -1.88 -23.65 -12.51
N ASP A 426 -1.49 -24.11 -13.70
CA ASP A 426 -2.29 -23.98 -14.92
C ASP A 426 -3.62 -24.77 -14.83
N ASP A 427 -3.64 -25.91 -14.14
CA ASP A 427 -4.86 -26.69 -13.90
C ASP A 427 -5.84 -25.96 -12.98
N ILE A 428 -5.32 -25.27 -11.95
CA ILE A 428 -6.15 -24.44 -11.07
C ILE A 428 -6.72 -23.26 -11.83
N GLU A 429 -5.91 -22.59 -12.65
CA GLU A 429 -6.41 -21.51 -13.50
C GLU A 429 -7.52 -21.99 -14.44
N ALA A 430 -7.33 -23.15 -15.09
CA ALA A 430 -8.33 -23.73 -15.97
C ALA A 430 -9.62 -24.11 -15.22
N ALA A 431 -9.53 -24.55 -13.97
CA ALA A 431 -10.68 -24.86 -13.13
C ALA A 431 -11.45 -23.59 -12.71
N ILE A 432 -10.74 -22.52 -12.35
CA ILE A 432 -11.33 -21.28 -11.82
C ILE A 432 -11.82 -20.34 -12.93
N PHE A 433 -10.99 -20.11 -13.94
CA PHE A 433 -11.26 -19.14 -15.01
C PHE A 433 -11.78 -19.80 -16.30
N GLY A 434 -11.85 -21.12 -16.33
CA GLY A 434 -12.10 -21.90 -17.54
C GLY A 434 -10.83 -22.15 -18.35
N ALA A 435 -10.83 -23.18 -19.19
CA ALA A 435 -9.70 -23.46 -20.07
C ALA A 435 -9.43 -22.25 -20.97
N SER A 436 -8.22 -21.70 -20.90
CA SER A 436 -7.73 -20.79 -21.92
C SER A 436 -7.72 -21.56 -23.24
N GLU A 437 -8.44 -21.06 -24.25
CA GLU A 437 -8.25 -21.59 -25.60
C GLU A 437 -6.75 -21.44 -25.90
N PRO A 438 -6.05 -22.54 -26.26
CA PRO A 438 -4.65 -22.44 -26.59
C PRO A 438 -4.51 -21.39 -27.69
N PRO A 439 -3.54 -20.47 -27.62
CA PRO A 439 -3.36 -19.46 -28.65
C PRO A 439 -3.34 -20.19 -29.99
N GLU A 440 -4.28 -19.85 -30.89
CA GLU A 440 -4.36 -20.44 -32.22
C GLU A 440 -2.94 -20.47 -32.77
N ALA A 441 -2.39 -21.66 -32.99
CA ALA A 441 -1.04 -21.81 -33.50
C ALA A 441 -1.02 -21.07 -34.83
N THR A 442 -0.38 -19.90 -34.85
CA THR A 442 -0.13 -19.17 -36.07
C THR A 442 0.78 -20.07 -36.90
N GLU A 443 0.21 -20.74 -37.89
CA GLU A 443 0.96 -21.50 -38.90
C GLU A 443 1.93 -20.51 -39.58
N GLU A 444 3.21 -20.56 -39.18
CA GLU A 444 4.32 -19.89 -39.89
C GLU A 444 4.80 -20.70 -41.10
#